data_AF-A0A2I2M9G9-F1
#
_entry.id   AF-A0A2I2M9G9-F1
#
_cell.length_a   1.000
_cell.length_b   1.000
_cell.length_c   1.000
_cell.angle_alpha   90.00
_cell.angle_beta   90.00
_cell.angle_gamma   90.00
#
_symmetry.space_group_name_H-M   'P 1'
#
loop_
_entity.id
_entity.type
_entity.pdbx_description
1 polymer ?
#
loop_
_entity_poly.entity_id
_entity_poly.type
_entity_poly.pdbx_seq_one_letter_code
_entity_poly.pdbx_strand_id
1 'polypeptide(L)'
;MTKMILMHTVFKLSKKNVIFQFKKKLETIKHKILKNHCYTELVYQRINKKLGIAFSKFEIETLIQKVLEDTPLDDYEKIGKNFYITNKKHNITITINTSTFRVITVNQIIKSISLK
;
A
#
# COMPACT_ATOMS: atom_id res chain seq x y z
N MET A 1 6.93 45.07 10.37
CA MET A 1 6.12 44.19 9.48
C MET A 1 6.96 43.11 8.77
N THR A 2 8.15 43.42 8.27
CA THR A 2 9.02 42.52 7.47
C THR A 2 9.51 41.27 8.21
N LYS A 3 9.81 41.37 9.51
CA LYS A 3 10.27 40.23 10.35
C LYS A 3 9.20 39.14 10.50
N MET A 4 7.92 39.53 10.54
CA MET A 4 6.78 38.61 10.71
C MET A 4 6.45 37.85 9.41
N ILE A 5 6.54 38.53 8.26
CA ILE A 5 6.40 37.92 6.92
C ILE A 5 7.53 36.92 6.66
N LEU A 6 8.76 37.25 7.07
CA LEU A 6 9.91 36.36 6.93
C LEU A 6 9.73 35.08 7.76
N MET A 7 9.29 35.17 9.02
CA MET A 7 9.04 33.99 9.86
C MET A 7 7.91 33.08 9.31
N HIS A 8 6.80 33.65 8.85
CA HIS A 8 5.72 32.89 8.21
C HIS A 8 6.19 32.14 6.96
N THR A 9 7.04 32.79 6.15
CA THR A 9 7.60 32.22 4.92
C THR A 9 8.56 31.07 5.24
N VAL A 10 9.45 31.24 6.22
CA VAL A 10 10.38 30.20 6.69
C VAL A 10 9.62 28.98 7.24
N PHE A 11 8.56 29.20 8.01
CA PHE A 11 7.72 28.11 8.53
C PHE A 11 7.01 27.32 7.41
N LYS A 12 6.50 28.02 6.38
CA LYS A 12 5.89 27.40 5.20
C LYS A 12 6.90 26.60 4.38
N LEU A 13 8.13 27.10 4.23
CA LEU A 13 9.23 26.39 3.55
C LEU A 13 9.67 25.14 4.33
N SER A 14 9.78 25.25 5.66
CA SER A 14 10.11 24.10 6.53
C SER A 14 9.06 22.98 6.40
N LYS A 15 7.76 23.32 6.42
CA LYS A 15 6.69 22.33 6.19
C LYS A 15 6.77 21.66 4.81
N LYS A 16 7.07 22.42 3.75
CA LYS A 16 7.26 21.87 2.40
C LYS A 16 8.41 20.86 2.34
N ASN A 17 9.54 21.18 2.99
CA ASN A 17 10.69 20.27 3.05
C ASN A 17 10.36 18.97 3.79
N VAL A 18 9.64 19.05 4.91
CA VAL A 18 9.19 17.87 5.64
C VAL A 18 8.31 16.98 4.76
N ILE A 19 7.28 17.55 4.13
CA ILE A 19 6.38 16.80 3.21
C ILE A 19 7.16 16.15 2.06
N PHE A 20 8.11 16.87 1.48
CA PHE A 20 8.97 16.35 0.42
C PHE A 20 9.78 15.12 0.88
N GLN A 21 10.39 15.19 2.07
CA GLN A 21 11.16 14.06 2.62
C GLN A 21 10.27 12.86 2.93
N PHE A 22 9.05 13.09 3.45
CA PHE A 22 8.06 12.03 3.65
C PHE A 22 7.68 11.36 2.33
N LYS A 23 7.32 12.13 1.30
CA LYS A 23 6.99 11.57 -0.03
C LYS A 23 8.14 10.76 -0.61
N LYS A 24 9.37 11.27 -0.56
CA LYS A 24 10.57 10.56 -1.03
C LYS A 24 10.79 9.24 -0.28
N LYS A 25 10.53 9.23 1.02
CA LYS A 25 10.58 8.00 1.84
C LYS A 25 9.50 7.00 1.44
N LEU A 26 8.26 7.44 1.19
CA LEU A 26 7.19 6.56 0.73
C LEU A 26 7.48 5.97 -0.66
N GLU A 27 7.99 6.76 -1.61
CA GLU A 27 8.43 6.26 -2.91
C GLU A 27 9.45 5.13 -2.78
N THR A 28 10.45 5.32 -1.91
CA THR A 28 11.46 4.30 -1.63
C THR A 28 10.84 3.02 -1.06
N ILE A 29 9.82 3.15 -0.20
CA ILE A 29 9.10 2.01 0.38
C ILE A 29 8.28 1.29 -0.69
N LYS A 30 7.51 2.02 -1.50
CA LYS A 30 6.73 1.45 -2.61
C LYS A 30 7.64 0.65 -3.55
N HIS A 31 8.77 1.23 -3.94
CA HIS A 31 9.75 0.54 -4.78
C HIS A 31 10.29 -0.75 -4.14
N LYS A 32 10.61 -0.73 -2.84
CA LYS A 32 11.05 -1.93 -2.11
C LYS A 32 9.97 -3.01 -2.04
N ILE A 33 8.70 -2.63 -1.84
CA ILE A 33 7.58 -3.57 -1.83
C ILE A 33 7.43 -4.21 -3.22
N LEU A 34 7.36 -3.40 -4.28
CA LEU A 34 7.24 -3.89 -5.66
C LEU A 34 8.33 -4.91 -6.00
N LYS A 35 9.58 -4.61 -5.66
CA LYS A 35 10.72 -5.47 -5.98
C LYS A 35 10.79 -6.76 -5.15
N ASN A 36 10.39 -6.73 -3.88
CA ASN A 36 10.73 -7.79 -2.92
C ASN A 36 9.51 -8.51 -2.34
N HIS A 37 8.29 -8.14 -2.73
CA HIS A 37 7.12 -8.81 -2.19
C HIS A 37 7.14 -10.31 -2.52
N CYS A 38 6.75 -11.13 -1.56
CA CYS A 38 6.87 -12.59 -1.67
C CYS A 38 5.69 -13.32 -1.02
N TYR A 39 5.61 -14.62 -1.28
CA TYR A 39 4.47 -15.45 -0.93
C TYR A 39 4.90 -16.77 -0.31
N THR A 40 3.96 -17.45 0.34
CA THR A 40 4.06 -18.85 0.71
C THR A 40 2.80 -19.57 0.27
N GLU A 41 2.79 -20.90 0.30
CA GLU A 41 1.61 -21.69 -0.09
C GLU A 41 0.34 -21.24 0.67
N LEU A 42 0.46 -21.03 1.98
CA LEU A 42 -0.63 -20.57 2.83
C LEU A 42 -1.15 -19.17 2.47
N VAL A 43 -0.30 -18.32 1.89
CA VAL A 43 -0.71 -16.98 1.46
C VAL A 43 -1.62 -17.07 0.25
N TYR A 44 -1.27 -17.86 -0.76
CA TYR A 44 -2.12 -18.03 -1.95
C TYR A 44 -3.50 -18.58 -1.57
N GLN A 45 -3.54 -19.62 -0.74
CA GLN A 45 -4.78 -20.21 -0.23
C GLN A 45 -5.64 -19.17 0.51
N ARG A 46 -5.00 -18.35 1.35
CA ARG A 46 -5.70 -17.29 2.09
C ARG A 46 -6.28 -16.21 1.17
N ILE A 47 -5.54 -15.81 0.13
CA ILE A 47 -6.01 -14.80 -0.84
C ILE A 47 -7.25 -15.31 -1.57
N ASN A 48 -7.20 -16.52 -2.12
CA ASN A 48 -8.34 -17.16 -2.78
C ASN A 48 -9.57 -17.21 -1.87
N LYS A 49 -9.39 -17.71 -0.63
CA LYS A 49 -10.48 -17.77 0.36
C LYS A 49 -11.06 -16.39 0.71
N LYS A 50 -10.22 -15.37 0.85
CA LYS A 50 -10.65 -14.02 1.23
C LYS A 50 -11.36 -13.27 0.11
N LEU A 51 -10.97 -13.53 -1.14
CA LEU A 51 -11.57 -12.91 -2.31
C LEU A 51 -12.73 -13.73 -2.90
N GLY A 52 -12.93 -14.98 -2.46
CA GLY A 52 -13.96 -15.86 -3.00
C GLY A 52 -13.66 -16.30 -4.44
N ILE A 53 -12.38 -16.40 -4.79
CA ILE A 53 -11.90 -16.75 -6.14
C ILE A 53 -11.04 -18.02 -6.10
N ALA A 54 -10.73 -18.56 -7.27
CA ALA A 54 -9.88 -19.74 -7.44
C ALA A 54 -8.72 -19.45 -8.41
N PHE A 55 -7.95 -18.40 -8.15
CA PHE A 55 -6.81 -18.03 -8.97
C PHE A 55 -5.61 -18.94 -8.72
N SER A 56 -4.87 -19.21 -9.80
CA SER A 56 -3.53 -19.78 -9.76
C SER A 56 -2.54 -18.83 -9.08
N LYS A 57 -1.36 -19.34 -8.73
CA LYS A 57 -0.28 -18.52 -8.14
C LYS A 57 0.11 -17.37 -9.05
N PHE A 58 0.23 -17.63 -10.35
CA PHE A 58 0.59 -16.64 -11.35
C PHE A 58 -0.47 -15.53 -11.47
N GLU A 59 -1.75 -15.88 -11.46
CA GLU A 59 -2.84 -14.89 -11.50
C GLU A 59 -2.86 -14.03 -10.23
N ILE A 60 -2.61 -14.63 -9.05
CA ILE A 60 -2.49 -13.88 -7.80
C ILE A 60 -1.31 -12.91 -7.85
N GLU A 61 -0.13 -13.37 -8.27
CA GLU A 61 1.06 -12.52 -8.38
C GLU A 61 0.85 -11.37 -9.35
N THR A 62 0.26 -11.66 -10.51
CA THR A 62 -0.07 -10.66 -11.53
C THR A 62 -1.06 -9.62 -10.99
N LEU A 63 -2.13 -10.06 -10.32
CA LEU A 63 -3.10 -9.17 -9.67
C LEU A 63 -2.42 -8.26 -8.64
N ILE A 64 -1.62 -8.85 -7.75
CA ILE A 64 -0.98 -8.10 -6.65
C ILE A 64 0.05 -7.12 -7.17
N GLN A 65 0.89 -7.53 -8.13
CA GLN A 65 1.84 -6.64 -8.80
C GLN A 65 1.10 -5.45 -9.40
N LYS A 66 0.03 -5.72 -10.17
CA LYS A 66 -0.75 -4.67 -10.83
C LYS A 66 -1.38 -3.70 -9.84
N VAL A 67 -1.95 -4.22 -8.75
CA VAL A 67 -2.56 -3.39 -7.72
C VAL A 67 -1.52 -2.53 -7.01
N LEU A 68 -0.35 -3.08 -6.66
CA LEU A 68 0.74 -2.30 -6.06
C LEU A 68 1.22 -1.18 -7.00
N GLU A 69 1.37 -1.45 -8.29
CA GLU A 69 1.75 -0.43 -9.28
C GLU A 69 0.72 0.69 -9.37
N ASP A 70 -0.56 0.32 -9.54
CA ASP A 70 -1.68 1.23 -9.74
C ASP A 70 -2.06 2.02 -8.47
N THR A 71 -1.59 1.62 -7.28
CA THR A 71 -1.96 2.30 -6.02
C THR A 71 -1.11 3.55 -5.80
N PRO A 72 -1.70 4.73 -5.58
CA PRO A 72 -0.93 5.95 -5.29
C PRO A 72 -0.26 5.88 -3.91
N LEU A 73 0.81 6.66 -3.71
CA LEU A 73 1.56 6.65 -2.43
C LEU A 73 0.70 6.93 -1.21
N ASP A 74 -0.31 7.80 -1.35
CA ASP A 74 -1.17 8.22 -0.25
C ASP A 74 -2.00 7.06 0.31
N ASP A 75 -2.16 5.98 -0.46
CA ASP A 75 -2.84 4.75 -0.07
C ASP A 75 -1.89 3.65 0.44
N TYR A 76 -0.60 3.98 0.66
CA TYR A 76 0.38 3.13 1.36
C TYR A 76 0.52 3.57 2.81
N GLU A 77 -0.08 2.80 3.71
CA GLU A 77 -0.02 3.07 5.15
C GLU A 77 0.85 2.04 5.86
N LYS A 78 1.71 2.49 6.78
CA LYS A 78 2.42 1.59 7.70
C LYS A 78 1.80 1.66 9.09
N ILE A 79 1.26 0.54 9.56
CA ILE A 79 0.74 0.39 10.93
C ILE A 79 1.50 -0.75 11.60
N GLY A 80 2.34 -0.41 12.58
CA GLY A 80 3.18 -1.36 13.30
C GLY A 80 4.08 -2.20 12.38
N LYS A 81 3.88 -3.52 12.39
CA LYS A 81 4.67 -4.52 11.64
C LYS A 81 4.18 -4.76 10.20
N ASN A 82 3.16 -4.03 9.74
CA ASN A 82 2.52 -4.25 8.45
C ASN A 82 2.40 -2.95 7.64
N PHE A 83 2.49 -3.10 6.33
CA PHE A 83 1.99 -2.15 5.35
C PHE A 83 0.57 -2.55 4.94
N TYR A 84 -0.29 -1.57 4.75
CA TYR A 84 -1.64 -1.66 4.22
C TYR A 84 -1.68 -0.84 2.94
N ILE A 85 -1.97 -1.50 1.82
CA ILE A 85 -2.02 -0.88 0.51
C ILE A 85 -3.46 -1.01 0.02
N THR A 86 -4.21 0.09 0.00
CA THR A 86 -5.64 0.09 -0.30
C THR A 86 -5.87 0.62 -1.71
N ASN A 87 -6.44 -0.20 -2.58
CA ASN A 87 -6.78 0.23 -3.93
C ASN A 87 -8.29 0.15 -4.17
N LYS A 88 -8.93 1.31 -4.23
CA LYS A 88 -10.38 1.43 -4.44
C LYS A 88 -10.80 0.99 -5.84
N LYS A 89 -9.98 1.26 -6.87
CA LYS A 89 -10.25 0.86 -8.26
C LYS A 89 -10.30 -0.67 -8.39
N HIS A 90 -9.41 -1.37 -7.68
CA HIS A 90 -9.37 -2.84 -7.64
C HIS A 90 -10.22 -3.43 -6.50
N ASN A 91 -10.90 -2.60 -5.70
CA ASN A 91 -11.72 -3.00 -4.53
C ASN A 91 -10.99 -3.93 -3.53
N ILE A 92 -9.66 -3.77 -3.34
CA ILE A 92 -8.90 -4.60 -2.40
C ILE A 92 -7.92 -3.82 -1.53
N THR A 93 -7.67 -4.35 -0.33
CA THR A 93 -6.56 -3.94 0.53
C THR A 93 -5.58 -5.10 0.69
N ILE A 94 -4.31 -4.86 0.37
CA ILE A 94 -3.21 -5.81 0.51
C ILE A 94 -2.47 -5.50 1.81
N THR A 95 -2.28 -6.51 2.66
CA THR A 95 -1.45 -6.39 3.87
C THR A 95 -0.11 -7.08 3.65
N ILE A 96 1.00 -6.37 3.87
CA ILE A 96 2.36 -6.85 3.63
C ILE A 96 3.21 -6.68 4.88
N ASN A 97 4.01 -7.68 5.26
CA ASN A 97 4.91 -7.56 6.40
C ASN A 97 6.04 -6.54 6.12
N THR A 98 6.38 -5.71 7.10
CA THR A 98 7.37 -4.64 6.90
C THR A 98 8.81 -5.12 6.81
N SER A 99 9.12 -6.27 7.40
CA SER A 99 10.49 -6.79 7.50
C SER A 99 10.82 -7.75 6.36
N THR A 100 9.86 -8.59 5.96
CA THR A 100 10.08 -9.63 4.96
C THR A 100 9.43 -9.35 3.62
N PHE A 101 8.63 -8.28 3.52
CA PHE A 101 7.77 -7.98 2.36
C PHE A 101 6.83 -9.13 1.95
N ARG A 102 6.63 -10.12 2.82
CA ARG A 102 5.68 -11.20 2.57
C ARG A 102 4.25 -10.65 2.57
N VAL A 103 3.50 -10.95 1.52
CA VAL A 103 2.05 -10.71 1.50
C VAL A 103 1.40 -11.56 2.60
N ILE A 104 0.64 -10.94 3.49
CA ILE A 104 -0.01 -11.60 4.62
C ILE A 104 -1.43 -12.01 4.24
N THR A 105 -2.18 -11.09 3.65
CA THR A 105 -3.58 -11.29 3.26
C THR A 105 -4.01 -10.19 2.29
N VAL A 106 -5.12 -10.43 1.61
CA VAL A 106 -5.81 -9.48 0.74
C VAL A 106 -7.27 -9.54 1.13
N ASN A 107 -7.91 -8.39 1.36
CA ASN A 107 -9.35 -8.32 1.65
C ASN A 107 -10.04 -7.46 0.60
N GLN A 108 -11.30 -7.79 0.28
CA GLN A 108 -12.16 -6.86 -0.45
C GLN A 108 -12.53 -5.67 0.44
N ILE A 109 -12.60 -4.46 -0.12
CA ILE A 109 -12.99 -3.25 0.62
C ILE A 109 -14.51 -3.27 0.82
N ILE A 110 -15.26 -3.42 -0.27
CA ILE A 110 -16.70 -3.64 -0.26
C ILE A 110 -16.94 -5.11 -0.59
N LYS A 111 -17.58 -5.85 0.31
CA LYS A 111 -18.03 -7.20 0.00
C LYS A 111 -19.11 -7.12 -1.07
N SER A 112 -18.96 -7.87 -2.15
CA SER A 112 -20.10 -8.22 -2.99
C SER A 112 -21.14 -8.86 -2.08
N ILE A 113 -22.31 -8.24 -1.92
CA ILE A 113 -23.45 -8.88 -1.27
C ILE A 113 -23.77 -10.08 -2.16
N SER A 114 -23.38 -11.28 -1.73
CA SER A 114 -23.95 -12.49 -2.30
C SER A 114 -25.43 -12.44 -1.96
N LEU A 115 -26.26 -12.05 -2.94
CA LEU A 115 -27.68 -12.36 -2.92
C LEU A 115 -27.76 -13.88 -2.80
N LYS A 116 -28.14 -14.34 -1.60
CA LYS A 116 -28.48 -15.74 -1.36
C LYS A 116 -29.82 -16.05 -2.00
#